data_AF-A0A2S9FMX7-F1
#
_entry.id   AF-A0A2S9FMX7-F1
#
_cell.length_a   1.000
_cell.length_b   1.000
_cell.length_c   1.000
_cell.angle_alpha   90.00
_cell.angle_beta   90.00
_cell.angle_gamma   90.00
#
_symmetry.space_group_name_H-M   'P 1'
#
loop_
_entity.id
_entity.type
_entity.pdbx_description
1 polymer ?
#
loop_
_entity_poly.entity_id
_entity_poly.type
_entity_poly.pdbx_seq_one_letter_code
_entity_poly.pdbx_strand_id
1 'polypeptide(L)'
;YWACRERVAVMDLSALRKFEVLGPDAEALLQATLTRDIRRLARGQVVYSAMCTDTGGVIDDCTVLRLGDNNFRFIGGDPYDGIWLRTQAERLGLRQVWIKDSSDHMHNLALQGPSSRDLLAELIWTPPGQPA
;
A
#
# COMPACT_ATOMS: atom_id res chain seq x y z
N TYR A 1 7.03 20.28 12.37
CA TYR A 1 5.63 20.71 12.13
C TYR A 1 5.56 21.90 11.18
N TRP A 2 5.99 23.11 11.58
CA TRP A 2 5.87 24.33 10.75
C TRP A 2 6.49 24.22 9.36
N ALA A 3 7.66 23.59 9.23
CA ALA A 3 8.28 23.33 7.92
C ALA A 3 7.37 22.57 6.95
N CYS A 4 6.62 21.55 7.43
CA CYS A 4 5.66 20.82 6.60
C CYS A 4 4.44 21.67 6.25
N ARG A 5 3.93 22.48 7.20
CA ARG A 5 2.73 23.30 6.98
C ARG A 5 2.96 24.49 6.05
N GLU A 6 4.13 25.12 6.13
CA GLU A 6 4.42 26.40 5.46
C GLU A 6 5.38 26.27 4.28
N ARG A 7 6.12 25.15 4.19
CA ARG A 7 7.15 24.93 3.16
C ARG A 7 7.10 23.48 2.65
N VAL A 8 8.13 22.70 2.97
CA VAL A 8 8.23 21.28 2.63
C VAL A 8 9.00 20.55 3.74
N ALA A 9 8.58 19.33 4.04
CA ALA A 9 9.29 18.40 4.90
C ALA A 9 9.50 17.06 4.18
N VAL A 10 10.67 16.48 4.38
CA VAL A 10 10.98 15.11 3.96
C VAL A 10 10.94 14.24 5.21
N MET A 11 10.18 13.15 5.16
CA MET A 11 10.07 12.18 6.25
C MET A 11 10.40 10.80 5.72
N ASP A 12 11.26 10.08 6.45
CA ASP A 12 11.58 8.69 6.15
C ASP A 12 10.47 7.78 6.68
N LEU A 13 9.71 7.19 5.77
CA LEU A 13 8.67 6.19 6.03
C LEU A 13 9.13 4.79 5.62
N SER A 14 10.44 4.56 5.48
CA SER A 14 11.00 3.26 5.13
C SER A 14 10.67 2.18 6.16
N ALA A 15 10.38 2.57 7.41
CA ALA A 15 9.99 1.65 8.47
C ALA A 15 8.62 0.99 8.29
N LEU A 16 7.73 1.54 7.44
CA LEU A 16 6.47 0.90 7.09
C LEU A 16 6.73 -0.42 6.35
N ARG A 17 5.89 -1.41 6.62
CA ARG A 17 6.01 -2.75 6.04
C ARG A 17 5.36 -2.79 4.69
N LYS A 18 6.06 -3.30 3.69
CA LYS A 18 5.54 -3.43 2.32
C LYS A 18 5.47 -4.89 1.93
N PHE A 19 4.27 -5.34 1.58
CA PHE A 19 4.04 -6.68 1.06
C PHE A 19 3.54 -6.59 -0.39
N GLU A 20 4.25 -7.24 -1.30
CA GLU A 20 3.74 -7.51 -2.65
C GLU A 20 2.76 -8.67 -2.56
N VAL A 21 1.52 -8.44 -2.98
CA VAL A 21 0.45 -9.43 -3.03
C VAL A 21 0.16 -9.71 -4.49
N LEU A 22 0.69 -10.84 -4.96
CA LEU A 22 0.80 -11.18 -6.37
C LEU A 22 -0.02 -12.42 -6.70
N GLY A 23 -0.55 -12.48 -7.92
CA GLY A 23 -1.19 -13.68 -8.46
C GLY A 23 -2.71 -13.54 -8.67
N PRO A 24 -3.32 -14.48 -9.42
CA PRO A 24 -4.74 -14.48 -9.74
C PRO A 24 -5.68 -14.33 -8.54
N ASP A 25 -5.30 -14.87 -7.37
CA ASP A 25 -6.13 -14.85 -6.17
C ASP A 25 -5.88 -13.59 -5.30
N ALA A 26 -5.00 -12.67 -5.73
CA ALA A 26 -4.60 -11.50 -4.93
C ALA A 26 -5.77 -10.56 -4.61
N GLU A 27 -6.61 -10.25 -5.61
CA GLU A 27 -7.79 -9.39 -5.40
C GLU A 27 -8.78 -10.06 -4.44
N ALA A 28 -9.02 -11.37 -4.60
CA ALA A 28 -9.92 -12.13 -3.75
C ALA A 28 -9.44 -12.19 -2.29
N LEU A 29 -8.14 -12.42 -2.09
CA LEU A 29 -7.53 -12.39 -0.76
C LEU A 29 -7.75 -11.02 -0.10
N LEU A 30 -7.32 -9.95 -0.76
CA LEU A 30 -7.43 -8.59 -0.21
C LEU A 30 -8.89 -8.17 0.00
N GLN A 31 -9.79 -8.58 -0.89
CA GLN A 31 -11.23 -8.31 -0.75
C GLN A 31 -11.85 -9.00 0.48
N ALA A 32 -11.33 -10.16 0.87
CA ALA A 32 -11.81 -10.90 2.02
C ALA A 32 -11.18 -10.43 3.34
N THR A 33 -9.97 -9.88 3.31
CA THR A 33 -9.22 -9.48 4.51
C THR A 33 -9.39 -8.01 4.88
N LEU A 34 -9.81 -7.17 3.94
CA LEU A 34 -9.88 -5.72 4.12
C LEU A 34 -11.31 -5.21 4.17
N THR A 35 -11.53 -4.15 4.94
CA THR A 35 -12.85 -3.53 5.12
C THR A 35 -13.32 -2.72 3.91
N ARG A 36 -12.44 -2.42 2.95
CA ARG A 36 -12.77 -1.69 1.72
C ARG A 36 -13.02 -2.64 0.55
N ASP A 37 -13.86 -2.20 -0.40
CA ASP A 37 -14.12 -2.92 -1.65
C ASP A 37 -12.94 -2.79 -2.63
N ILE A 38 -12.03 -3.76 -2.60
CA ILE A 38 -10.81 -3.82 -3.40
C ILE A 38 -11.12 -4.00 -4.89
N ARG A 39 -12.23 -4.65 -5.25
CA ARG A 39 -12.66 -4.82 -6.65
C ARG A 39 -12.91 -3.48 -7.36
N ARG A 40 -13.23 -2.43 -6.60
CA ARG A 40 -13.45 -1.06 -7.12
C ARG A 40 -12.16 -0.25 -7.23
N LEU A 41 -11.04 -0.76 -6.73
CA LEU A 41 -9.75 -0.10 -6.83
C LEU A 41 -9.23 -0.24 -8.27
N ALA A 42 -9.13 0.88 -9.00
CA ALA A 42 -8.58 0.86 -10.35
C ALA A 42 -7.05 0.79 -10.33
N ARG A 43 -6.46 0.36 -11.46
CA ARG A 43 -4.99 0.35 -11.61
C ARG A 43 -4.43 1.77 -11.43
N GLY A 44 -3.31 1.87 -10.71
CA GLY A 44 -2.65 3.13 -10.37
C GLY A 44 -3.28 3.87 -9.18
N GLN A 45 -4.38 3.36 -8.61
CA GLN A 45 -4.99 3.96 -7.43
C GLN A 45 -4.48 3.33 -6.14
N VAL A 46 -4.63 4.10 -5.06
CA VAL A 46 -4.37 3.69 -3.69
C VAL A 46 -5.64 3.86 -2.86
N VAL A 47 -5.83 2.98 -1.88
CA VAL A 47 -6.93 3.07 -0.93
C VAL A 47 -6.46 2.80 0.49
N TYR A 48 -6.95 3.60 1.43
CA TYR A 48 -6.81 3.33 2.85
C TYR A 48 -7.90 2.35 3.32
N SER A 49 -7.52 1.35 4.10
CA SER A 49 -8.40 0.32 4.63
C SER A 49 -7.93 -0.14 6.01
N ALA A 50 -8.83 -0.79 6.75
CA ALA A 50 -8.47 -1.55 7.94
C ALA A 50 -8.47 -3.05 7.62
N MET A 51 -7.64 -3.79 8.35
CA MET A 51 -7.63 -5.25 8.40
C MET A 51 -8.12 -5.67 9.78
N CYS A 52 -9.11 -6.57 9.81
CA CYS A 52 -9.79 -6.92 11.05
C CYS A 52 -9.84 -8.44 11.27
N THR A 53 -10.01 -8.84 12.52
CA THR A 53 -10.39 -10.19 12.89
C THR A 53 -11.85 -10.49 12.49
N ASP A 54 -12.25 -11.76 12.55
CA ASP A 54 -13.63 -12.18 12.28
C ASP A 54 -14.65 -11.55 13.27
N THR A 55 -14.20 -11.13 14.45
CA THR A 55 -15.03 -10.44 15.46
C THR A 55 -15.03 -8.91 15.29
N GLY A 56 -14.37 -8.39 14.26
CA GLY A 56 -14.31 -6.96 13.96
C GLY A 56 -13.24 -6.19 14.74
N GLY A 57 -12.38 -6.85 15.50
CA GLY A 57 -11.23 -6.22 16.14
C GLY A 57 -10.19 -5.80 15.10
N VAL A 58 -9.68 -4.58 15.18
CA VAL A 58 -8.64 -4.08 14.26
C VAL A 58 -7.33 -4.80 14.54
N ILE A 59 -6.74 -5.38 13.50
CA ILE A 59 -5.41 -5.98 13.52
C ILE A 59 -4.39 -4.91 13.17
N ASP A 60 -4.59 -4.25 12.02
CA ASP A 60 -3.79 -3.11 11.57
C ASP A 60 -4.59 -2.25 10.58
N ASP A 61 -4.13 -1.04 10.33
CA ASP A 61 -4.55 -0.22 9.18
C ASP A 61 -3.51 -0.24 8.06
N CYS A 62 -3.95 0.02 6.84
CA CYS A 62 -3.08 -0.10 5.68
C CYS A 62 -3.47 0.82 4.53
N THR A 63 -2.51 1.00 3.62
CA THR A 63 -2.78 1.46 2.26
C THR A 63 -2.52 0.34 1.27
N VAL A 64 -3.43 0.18 0.30
CA VAL A 64 -3.29 -0.80 -0.77
C VAL A 64 -3.23 -0.08 -2.11
N LEU A 65 -2.17 -0.34 -2.87
CA LEU A 65 -1.99 0.15 -4.24
C LEU A 65 -2.29 -0.97 -5.22
N ARG A 66 -3.06 -0.70 -6.28
CA ARG A 66 -3.24 -1.64 -7.39
C ARG A 66 -2.27 -1.31 -8.51
N LEU A 67 -1.23 -2.13 -8.67
CA LEU A 67 -0.17 -1.93 -9.67
C LEU A 67 -0.49 -2.64 -10.99
N GLY A 68 -1.30 -3.68 -10.94
CA GLY A 68 -1.78 -4.43 -12.11
C GLY A 68 -3.07 -5.18 -11.80
N ASP A 69 -3.49 -6.06 -12.70
CA ASP A 69 -4.73 -6.83 -12.49
C ASP A 69 -4.57 -7.83 -11.35
N ASN A 70 -3.39 -8.46 -11.27
CA ASN A 70 -3.00 -9.48 -10.29
C ASN A 70 -1.77 -9.05 -9.47
N ASN A 71 -1.58 -7.74 -9.30
CA ASN A 71 -0.42 -7.18 -8.60
C ASN A 71 -0.87 -6.01 -7.73
N PHE A 72 -0.79 -6.22 -6.42
CA PHE A 72 -1.12 -5.25 -5.39
C PHE A 72 0.05 -5.07 -4.44
N ARG A 73 0.16 -3.88 -3.88
CA ARG A 73 1.09 -3.60 -2.78
C ARG A 73 0.30 -3.20 -1.56
N PHE A 74 0.44 -3.98 -0.51
CA PHE A 74 -0.07 -3.68 0.82
C PHE A 74 1.03 -2.97 1.61
N ILE A 75 0.69 -1.86 2.25
CA ILE A 75 1.60 -1.12 3.14
C ILE A 75 0.91 -0.94 4.50
N GLY A 76 1.47 -1.57 5.53
CA GLY A 76 0.98 -1.53 6.91
C GLY A 76 2.08 -1.18 7.91
N GLY A 77 1.75 -1.25 9.19
CA GLY A 77 2.63 -0.94 10.30
C GLY A 77 3.42 -2.14 10.82
N ASP A 78 2.87 -3.36 10.71
CA ASP A 78 3.37 -4.52 11.45
C ASP A 78 3.86 -5.68 10.54
N PRO A 79 5.03 -6.30 10.80
CA PRO A 79 5.47 -7.50 10.06
C PRO A 79 4.46 -8.66 10.10
N TYR A 80 3.61 -8.71 11.13
CA TYR A 80 2.54 -9.68 11.29
C TYR A 80 1.52 -9.63 10.15
N ASP A 81 1.36 -8.50 9.45
CA ASP A 81 0.41 -8.38 8.34
C ASP A 81 0.66 -9.43 7.26
N GLY A 82 1.93 -9.67 6.91
CA GLY A 82 2.30 -10.68 5.94
C GLY A 82 1.96 -12.10 6.42
N ILE A 83 2.10 -12.37 7.72
CA ILE A 83 1.72 -13.66 8.33
C ILE A 83 0.20 -13.82 8.26
N TRP A 84 -0.54 -12.79 8.66
CA TRP A 84 -1.99 -12.79 8.63
C TRP A 84 -2.53 -13.04 7.22
N LEU A 85 -2.05 -12.31 6.20
CA LEU A 85 -2.48 -12.49 4.81
C LEU A 85 -2.21 -13.91 4.30
N ARG A 86 -1.06 -14.53 4.65
CA ARG A 86 -0.77 -15.93 4.31
C ARG A 86 -1.74 -16.91 4.98
N THR A 87 -1.98 -16.73 6.28
CA THR A 87 -2.96 -17.54 7.03
C THR A 87 -4.36 -17.43 6.43
N GLN A 88 -4.77 -16.24 6.00
CA GLN A 88 -6.07 -16.03 5.38
C GLN A 88 -6.15 -16.68 3.99
N ALA A 89 -5.08 -16.62 3.19
CA ALA A 89 -5.03 -17.32 1.91
C ALA A 89 -5.20 -18.85 2.10
N GLU A 90 -4.51 -19.44 3.07
CA GLU A 90 -4.65 -20.85 3.42
C GLU A 90 -6.08 -21.19 3.88
N ARG A 91 -6.65 -20.37 4.79
CA ARG A 91 -8.01 -20.55 5.30
C ARG A 91 -9.07 -20.53 4.21
N LEU A 92 -8.90 -19.62 3.23
CA LEU A 92 -9.83 -19.44 2.11
C LEU A 92 -9.58 -20.42 0.97
N GLY A 93 -8.53 -21.25 1.04
CA GLY A 93 -8.15 -22.18 -0.01
C GLY A 93 -7.60 -21.50 -1.27
N LEU A 94 -7.14 -20.25 -1.17
CA LEU A 94 -6.53 -19.50 -2.27
C LEU A 94 -5.10 -20.00 -2.48
N ARG A 95 -4.83 -20.57 -3.66
CA ARG A 95 -3.55 -21.25 -3.97
C ARG A 95 -2.69 -20.48 -4.96
N GLN A 96 -3.26 -19.49 -5.63
CA GLN A 96 -2.59 -18.68 -6.67
C GLN A 96 -2.39 -17.25 -6.18
N VAL A 97 -1.85 -17.11 -4.97
CA VAL A 97 -1.43 -15.84 -4.38
C VAL A 97 -0.09 -15.99 -3.66
N TRP A 98 0.79 -15.00 -3.83
CA TRP A 98 2.09 -14.91 -3.19
C TRP A 98 2.18 -13.60 -2.41
N ILE A 99 2.54 -13.69 -1.13
CA ILE A 99 2.73 -12.55 -0.24
C ILE A 99 4.23 -12.45 0.05
N LYS A 100 4.91 -11.51 -0.64
CA LYS A 100 6.36 -11.31 -0.54
C LYS A 100 6.66 -10.04 0.24
N ASP A 101 7.49 -10.15 1.28
CA ASP A 101 8.03 -8.97 1.96
C ASP A 101 9.02 -8.23 1.04
N SER A 102 8.81 -6.93 0.91
CA SER A 102 9.60 -6.02 0.09
C SER A 102 10.10 -4.81 0.88
N SER A 103 9.96 -4.83 2.21
CA SER A 103 10.26 -3.70 3.09
C SER A 103 11.71 -3.20 2.93
N ASP A 104 12.66 -4.14 2.86
CA ASP A 104 14.09 -3.83 2.70
C ASP A 104 14.52 -3.58 1.24
N HIS A 105 13.64 -3.86 0.28
CA HIS A 105 13.89 -3.59 -1.14
C HIS A 105 13.38 -2.20 -1.56
N MET A 106 12.55 -1.55 -0.73
CA MET A 106 11.93 -0.29 -1.07
C MET A 106 11.90 0.68 0.10
N HIS A 107 12.70 1.74 -0.05
CA HIS A 107 12.70 2.90 0.83
C HIS A 107 11.60 3.88 0.41
N ASN A 108 11.05 4.61 1.39
CA ASN A 108 9.93 5.51 1.17
C ASN A 108 10.22 6.85 1.82
N LEU A 109 10.37 7.89 1.00
CA LEU A 109 10.45 9.26 1.46
C LEU A 109 9.13 9.97 1.18
N ALA A 110 8.46 10.40 2.25
CA ALA A 110 7.27 11.24 2.13
C ALA A 110 7.69 12.71 2.02
N LEU A 111 7.42 13.31 0.87
CA LEU A 111 7.58 14.74 0.63
C LEU A 111 6.23 15.45 0.85
N GLN A 112 6.13 16.24 1.92
CA GLN A 112 4.85 16.85 2.32
C GLN A 112 4.99 18.34 2.57
N GLY A 113 3.98 19.10 2.13
CA GLY A 113 3.87 20.55 2.32
C GLY A 113 3.49 21.30 1.04
N PRO A 114 3.10 22.59 1.14
CA PRO A 114 2.67 23.38 -0.02
C PRO A 114 3.73 23.50 -1.12
N SER A 115 5.03 23.46 -0.78
CA SER A 115 6.13 23.57 -1.75
C SER A 115 6.65 22.20 -2.25
N SER A 116 5.96 21.09 -1.96
CA SER A 116 6.43 19.75 -2.34
C SER A 116 6.47 19.53 -3.85
N ARG A 117 5.47 20.04 -4.58
CA ARG A 117 5.39 19.92 -6.05
C ARG A 117 6.52 20.68 -6.73
N ASP A 118 6.81 21.89 -6.29
CA ASP A 118 7.88 22.73 -6.85
C ASP A 118 9.24 22.03 -6.72
N LEU A 119 9.55 21.52 -5.53
CA LEU A 119 10.79 20.78 -5.30
C LEU A 119 10.84 19.49 -6.12
N LEU A 120 9.73 18.76 -6.25
CA LEU A 120 9.71 17.52 -7.02
C LEU A 120 9.91 17.76 -8.53
N ALA A 121 9.43 18.90 -9.05
CA ALA A 121 9.57 19.27 -10.45
C ALA A 121 11.04 19.51 -10.88
N GLU A 122 11.92 19.85 -9.93
CA GLU A 122 13.36 19.98 -10.19
C GLU A 122 14.06 18.62 -10.38
N LEU A 123 13.45 17.53 -9.90
CA LEU A 123 14.04 16.19 -9.85
C LEU A 123 13.37 15.19 -10.80
N ILE A 124 12.06 15.34 -11.02
CA ILE A 124 11.24 14.39 -11.77
C ILE A 124 10.59 15.10 -12.93
N TRP A 125 10.84 14.59 -14.13
CA TRP A 125 10.10 14.96 -15.33
C TRP A 125 8.84 14.11 -15.46
N THR A 126 7.71 14.78 -15.71
CA THR A 126 6.43 14.11 -15.96
C THR A 126 6.05 14.22 -17.44
N PRO A 127 5.81 13.11 -18.15
CA PRO A 127 5.44 13.17 -19.55
C PRO A 127 4.07 13.85 -19.77
N PRO A 128 3.88 14.60 -20.88
CA PRO A 128 2.62 15.29 -21.16
C PRO A 128 1.38 14.37 -21.23
N GLY A 129 1.57 13.08 -21.50
CA GLY A 129 0.49 12.09 -21.57
C GLY A 129 0.00 11.57 -20.21
N GLN A 130 0.68 11.91 -19.11
CA GLN A 130 0.28 11.58 -17.73
C GLN A 130 0.63 12.76 -16.80
N PRO A 131 -0.08 13.90 -16.92
CA PRO A 131 0.23 15.08 -16.12
C PRO A 131 0.07 14.81 -14.61
N ALA A 132 0.90 15.49 -13.81
CA ALA A 132 1.00 15.38 -12.35
C ALA A 132 -0.14 16.08 -11.58
#